data_AF-A0A2M7MB55-F1
#
_entry.id   AF-A0A2M7MB55-F1
#
_cell.length_a   1.000
_cell.length_b   1.000
_cell.length_c   1.000
_cell.angle_alpha   90.00
_cell.angle_beta   90.00
_cell.angle_gamma   90.00
#
_symmetry.space_group_name_H-M   'P 1'
#
loop_
_entity.id
_entity.type
_entity.pdbx_description
1 polymer ?
#
loop_
_entity_poly.entity_id
_entity_poly.type
_entity_poly.pdbx_seq_one_letter_code
_entity_poly.pdbx_strand_id
1 'polypeptide(L)'
;MKIGQLVKYHIKKIFQYCDTVDHDELKMLMDKKYSKSTFGINYPFCTESSLIPKKESKRYWTDLYFVRGKTVRVSSQWVITHTHQFKEYLVNKGISDQAKLEDLIYTDDETNHAPRTSTRVNSRYRGNAIGNAQNLLVRNILSNLGEESFNQEDWENTKTYFENKCAYCGSEEELVIEHAVPINKVSLGEHRLGNMVPSCKSCNSKKADKDFTAFLEGNEHQIRRIEEYMDSRDYVPLGDNEQVAKILEMAYQEVAVVSKRYIEILNELFPNK
;
A
#
# COMPACT_ATOMS: atom_id res chain seq x y z
N MET A 1 -4.93 4.94 15.40
CA MET A 1 -5.32 5.66 14.16
C MET A 1 -4.26 5.48 13.06
N LYS A 2 -4.66 5.24 11.78
CA LYS A 2 -3.71 5.19 10.64
C LYS A 2 -3.06 6.56 10.39
N ILE A 3 -1.80 6.59 9.97
CA ILE A 3 -1.04 7.85 9.76
C ILE A 3 -1.76 8.87 8.87
N GLY A 4 -2.35 8.46 7.75
CA GLY A 4 -3.08 9.39 6.88
C GLY A 4 -4.29 10.04 7.57
N GLN A 5 -4.97 9.33 8.47
CA GLN A 5 -6.06 9.88 9.27
C GLN A 5 -5.51 10.82 10.36
N LEU A 6 -4.40 10.44 11.01
CA LEU A 6 -3.71 11.28 12.00
C LEU A 6 -3.28 12.62 11.40
N VAL A 7 -2.71 12.60 10.20
CA VAL A 7 -2.34 13.82 9.47
C VAL A 7 -3.58 14.63 9.15
N LYS A 8 -4.59 14.04 8.49
CA LYS A 8 -5.85 14.74 8.15
C LYS A 8 -6.52 15.41 9.33
N TYR A 9 -6.52 14.74 10.49
CA TYR A 9 -7.07 15.28 11.73
C TYR A 9 -6.34 16.56 12.18
N HIS A 10 -5.03 16.65 11.96
CA HIS A 10 -4.21 17.77 12.40
C HIS A 10 -3.98 18.86 11.36
N ILE A 11 -4.28 18.65 10.06
CA ILE A 11 -4.03 19.65 8.99
C ILE A 11 -4.55 21.05 9.37
N LYS A 12 -5.80 21.14 9.84
CA LYS A 12 -6.40 22.43 10.20
C LYS A 12 -5.65 23.12 11.34
N LYS A 13 -5.22 22.36 12.35
CA LYS A 13 -4.46 22.91 13.50
C LYS A 13 -3.05 23.33 13.08
N ILE A 14 -2.41 22.58 12.20
CA ILE A 14 -1.10 22.93 11.62
C ILE A 14 -1.19 24.24 10.84
N PHE A 15 -2.23 24.39 10.00
CA PHE A 15 -2.41 25.62 9.25
C PHE A 15 -2.86 26.79 10.11
N GLN A 16 -3.65 26.55 11.17
CA GLN A 16 -3.91 27.56 12.18
C GLN A 16 -2.61 28.01 12.88
N TYR A 17 -1.74 27.07 13.25
CA TYR A 17 -0.41 27.40 13.80
C TYR A 17 0.41 28.26 12.83
N CYS A 18 0.35 27.96 11.54
CA CYS A 18 0.98 28.78 10.50
C CYS A 18 0.37 30.19 10.39
N ASP A 19 -0.92 30.35 10.66
CA ASP A 19 -1.61 31.64 10.58
C ASP A 19 -1.48 32.47 11.85
N THR A 20 -1.28 31.86 13.03
CA THR A 20 -1.39 32.56 14.33
C THR A 20 -0.13 32.54 15.18
N VAL A 21 0.79 31.59 14.97
CA VAL A 21 1.96 31.41 15.84
C VAL A 21 3.27 31.57 15.08
N ASP A 22 3.49 30.76 14.05
CA ASP A 22 4.72 30.79 13.24
C ASP A 22 4.37 30.88 11.77
N HIS A 23 4.42 32.12 11.30
CA HIS A 23 4.11 32.47 9.93
C HIS A 23 5.05 31.82 8.91
N ASP A 24 6.34 31.68 9.23
CA ASP A 24 7.33 31.15 8.28
C ASP A 24 7.26 29.63 8.16
N GLU A 25 6.62 28.96 9.12
CA GLU A 25 6.36 27.52 9.07
C GLU A 25 5.65 27.10 7.77
N LEU A 26 4.73 27.89 7.23
CA LEU A 26 4.08 27.56 5.95
C LEU A 26 5.10 27.45 4.81
N LYS A 27 6.12 28.32 4.77
CA LYS A 27 7.16 28.25 3.74
C LYS A 27 7.99 26.99 3.91
N MET A 28 8.29 26.61 5.15
CA MET A 28 9.02 25.38 5.48
C MET A 28 8.22 24.13 5.09
N LEU A 29 6.91 24.09 5.38
CA LEU A 29 6.02 22.99 4.99
C LEU A 29 5.87 22.85 3.46
N MET A 30 6.10 23.93 2.71
CA MET A 30 6.15 23.91 1.25
C MET A 30 7.51 23.47 0.69
N ASP A 31 8.54 23.37 1.53
CA ASP A 31 9.86 22.89 1.14
C ASP A 31 9.97 21.36 1.25
N LYS A 32 10.49 20.75 0.19
CA LYS A 32 10.65 19.30 0.11
C LYS A 32 11.71 18.78 1.08
N LYS A 33 12.84 19.50 1.25
CA LYS A 33 13.94 19.04 2.12
C LYS A 33 13.52 19.08 3.58
N TYR A 34 12.85 20.17 3.98
CA TYR A 34 12.25 20.28 5.31
C TYR A 34 11.24 19.17 5.57
N SER A 35 10.34 18.91 4.63
CA SER A 35 9.35 17.84 4.79
C SER A 35 10.00 16.46 4.91
N LYS A 36 11.12 16.23 4.21
CA LYS A 36 11.91 15.00 4.33
C LYS A 36 12.58 14.88 5.70
N SER A 37 13.20 15.94 6.20
CA SER A 37 13.87 15.91 7.52
C SER A 37 12.87 15.82 8.67
N THR A 38 11.74 16.52 8.56
CA THR A 38 10.76 16.67 9.65
C THR A 38 9.76 15.51 9.70
N PHE A 39 9.39 14.94 8.55
CA PHE A 39 8.34 13.91 8.48
C PHE A 39 8.75 12.63 7.74
N GLY A 40 9.93 12.59 7.12
CA GLY A 40 10.39 11.45 6.33
C GLY A 40 9.83 11.38 4.91
N ILE A 41 8.87 12.25 4.55
CA ILE A 41 8.20 12.24 3.24
C ILE A 41 9.09 12.85 2.12
N ASN A 42 9.07 12.25 0.93
CA ASN A 42 9.85 12.70 -0.23
C ASN A 42 9.15 13.81 -1.06
N TYR A 43 8.13 14.46 -0.48
CA TYR A 43 7.34 15.52 -1.09
C TYR A 43 7.15 16.65 -0.08
N PRO A 44 6.95 17.91 -0.50
CA PRO A 44 6.47 18.94 0.40
C PRO A 44 5.23 18.49 1.17
N PHE A 45 5.11 18.87 2.44
CA PHE A 45 3.90 18.63 3.23
C PHE A 45 2.67 19.21 2.52
N CYS A 46 2.79 20.45 2.03
CA CYS A 46 1.78 21.08 1.19
C CYS A 46 2.38 21.78 -0.04
N THR A 47 1.57 21.99 -1.06
CA THR A 47 1.97 22.73 -2.26
C THR A 47 0.79 23.54 -2.77
N GLU A 48 1.06 24.73 -3.30
CA GLU A 48 0.02 25.56 -3.93
C GLU A 48 -0.67 24.79 -5.05
N SER A 49 -2.00 24.80 -5.03
CA SER A 49 -2.82 24.02 -5.95
C SER A 49 -2.52 24.34 -7.42
N SER A 50 -2.24 25.61 -7.73
CA SER A 50 -1.87 26.08 -9.07
C SER A 50 -0.49 25.61 -9.53
N LEU A 51 0.42 25.30 -8.61
CA LEU A 51 1.80 24.89 -8.91
C LEU A 51 1.96 23.37 -9.03
N ILE A 52 0.93 22.58 -8.71
CA ILE A 52 0.97 21.12 -8.80
C ILE A 52 0.82 20.69 -10.27
N PRO A 53 1.82 20.02 -10.88
CA PRO A 53 1.69 19.49 -12.23
C PRO A 53 0.57 18.44 -12.32
N LYS A 54 -0.18 18.40 -13.42
CA LYS A 54 -1.30 17.45 -13.62
C LYS A 54 -0.91 15.99 -13.33
N LYS A 55 0.30 15.57 -13.76
CA LYS A 55 0.85 14.22 -13.54
C LYS A 55 1.10 13.88 -12.07
N GLU A 56 1.33 14.90 -11.23
CA GLU A 56 1.61 14.76 -9.80
C GLU A 56 0.36 14.96 -8.93
N SER A 57 -0.78 15.36 -9.51
CA SER A 57 -2.01 15.66 -8.77
C SER A 57 -2.50 14.50 -7.88
N LYS A 58 -2.24 13.25 -8.28
CA LYS A 58 -2.56 12.03 -7.51
C LYS A 58 -1.78 11.90 -6.19
N ARG A 59 -0.67 12.63 -6.05
CA ARG A 59 0.20 12.59 -4.86
C ARG A 59 -0.22 13.56 -3.77
N TYR A 60 -1.30 14.29 -3.98
CA TYR A 60 -1.88 15.23 -3.03
C TYR A 60 -3.35 14.85 -2.79
N TRP A 61 -3.86 15.04 -1.58
CA TRP A 61 -5.31 14.93 -1.34
C TRP A 61 -6.05 16.03 -2.10
N THR A 62 -7.32 15.80 -2.44
CA THR A 62 -8.14 16.72 -3.24
C THR A 62 -8.64 17.93 -2.44
N ASP A 63 -8.65 17.82 -1.11
CA ASP A 63 -9.03 18.89 -0.19
C ASP A 63 -8.15 20.13 -0.39
N LEU A 64 -8.78 21.30 -0.49
CA LEU A 64 -8.12 22.59 -0.64
C LEU A 64 -8.13 23.34 0.69
N TYR A 65 -7.00 23.95 1.04
CA TYR A 65 -6.84 24.74 2.25
C TYR A 65 -6.33 26.12 1.89
N PHE A 66 -6.98 27.15 2.42
CA PHE A 66 -6.53 28.54 2.26
C PHE A 66 -5.77 28.96 3.51
N VAL A 67 -4.49 29.30 3.33
CA VAL A 67 -3.56 29.59 4.45
C VAL A 67 -2.64 30.71 3.98
N ARG A 68 -2.55 31.80 4.76
CA ARG A 68 -1.74 32.99 4.43
C ARG A 68 -1.82 33.46 2.95
N GLY A 69 -3.02 33.51 2.38
CA GLY A 69 -3.23 33.98 1.01
C GLY A 69 -2.92 32.97 -0.10
N LYS A 70 -2.54 31.73 0.26
CA LYS A 70 -2.23 30.64 -0.67
C LYS A 70 -3.28 29.55 -0.56
N THR A 71 -3.75 29.06 -1.71
CA THR A 71 -4.61 27.87 -1.77
C THR A 71 -3.73 26.65 -1.99
N VAL A 72 -3.57 25.81 -0.97
CA VAL A 72 -2.66 24.66 -0.95
C VAL A 72 -3.41 23.33 -0.88
N ARG A 73 -2.78 22.27 -1.38
CA ARG A 73 -3.15 20.87 -1.17
C ARG A 73 -2.07 20.17 -0.36
N VAL A 74 -2.46 19.22 0.48
CA VAL A 74 -1.55 18.44 1.34
C VAL A 74 -1.16 17.14 0.65
N SER A 75 0.10 16.74 0.76
CA SER A 75 0.62 15.50 0.20
C SER A 75 -0.10 14.28 0.79
N SER A 76 -0.43 13.31 -0.08
CA SER A 76 -1.05 12.03 0.29
C SER A 76 -0.01 10.93 0.57
N GLN A 77 1.27 11.23 0.43
CA GLN A 77 2.38 10.25 0.42
C GLN A 77 2.83 9.84 1.83
N TRP A 78 1.88 9.45 2.68
CA TRP A 78 2.11 9.04 4.07
C TRP A 78 2.10 7.52 4.23
N VAL A 79 3.14 6.96 4.82
CA VAL A 79 3.23 5.55 5.20
C VAL A 79 3.48 5.41 6.70
N ILE A 80 3.20 4.22 7.26
CA ILE A 80 3.17 3.99 8.71
C ILE A 80 4.48 4.37 9.42
N THR A 81 5.62 4.26 8.74
CA THR A 81 6.94 4.62 9.28
C THR A 81 7.08 6.11 9.60
N HIS A 82 6.28 7.00 8.98
CA HIS A 82 6.30 8.44 9.25
C HIS A 82 5.58 8.82 10.57
N THR A 83 4.93 7.87 11.24
CA THR A 83 4.07 8.16 12.39
C THR A 83 4.82 8.78 13.55
N HIS A 84 6.03 8.29 13.86
CA HIS A 84 6.83 8.82 14.96
C HIS A 84 7.21 10.28 14.73
N GLN A 85 7.82 10.56 13.57
CA GLN A 85 8.28 11.90 13.20
C GLN A 85 7.12 12.91 13.13
N PHE A 86 5.96 12.50 12.61
CA PHE A 86 4.79 13.37 12.57
C PHE A 86 4.26 13.72 13.97
N LYS A 87 4.24 12.76 14.90
CA LYS A 87 3.86 13.03 16.29
C LYS A 87 4.84 13.96 16.99
N GLU A 88 6.14 13.69 16.81
CA GLU A 88 7.22 14.51 17.35
C GLU A 88 7.09 15.96 16.88
N TYR A 89 6.82 16.17 15.58
CA TYR A 89 6.52 17.50 15.06
C TYR A 89 5.35 18.18 15.77
N LEU A 90 4.22 17.49 15.94
CA LEU A 90 3.03 18.05 16.59
C LEU A 90 3.31 18.47 18.04
N VAL A 91 4.07 17.66 18.78
CA VAL A 91 4.46 17.94 20.16
C VAL A 91 5.44 19.11 20.21
N ASN A 92 6.48 19.09 19.38
CA ASN A 92 7.52 20.13 19.36
C ASN A 92 6.96 21.50 18.97
N LYS A 93 5.94 21.54 18.09
CA LYS A 93 5.25 22.77 17.69
C LYS A 93 4.10 23.16 18.64
N GLY A 94 3.83 22.38 19.68
CA GLY A 94 2.73 22.63 20.62
C GLY A 94 1.34 22.52 20.00
N ILE A 95 1.22 21.85 18.85
CA ILE A 95 -0.04 21.65 18.12
C ILE A 95 -0.88 20.55 18.77
N SER A 96 -0.22 19.57 19.39
CA SER A 96 -0.81 18.54 20.23
C SER A 96 0.14 18.22 21.39
N ASP A 97 -0.35 17.51 22.41
CA ASP A 97 0.47 16.94 23.46
C ASP A 97 0.51 15.40 23.37
N GLN A 98 1.47 14.81 24.09
CA GLN A 98 1.72 13.37 24.09
C GLN A 98 0.49 12.58 24.56
N ALA A 99 -0.20 13.04 25.61
CA ALA A 99 -1.39 12.41 26.16
C ALA A 99 -2.53 12.36 25.14
N LYS A 100 -2.83 13.47 24.45
CA LYS A 100 -3.83 13.51 23.37
C LYS A 100 -3.47 12.60 22.21
N LEU A 101 -2.19 12.49 21.87
CA LEU A 101 -1.73 11.62 20.80
C LEU A 101 -1.83 10.14 21.18
N GLU A 102 -1.65 9.80 22.45
CA GLU A 102 -1.84 8.45 23.00
C GLU A 102 -3.33 8.09 23.12
N ASP A 103 -4.18 9.02 23.56
CA ASP A 103 -5.65 8.86 23.56
C ASP A 103 -6.21 8.64 22.15
N LEU A 104 -5.66 9.32 21.14
CA LEU A 104 -6.02 9.13 19.72
C LEU A 104 -5.58 7.76 19.16
N ILE A 105 -4.74 7.01 19.87
CA ILE A 105 -4.36 5.64 19.55
C ILE A 105 -5.25 4.67 20.33
N TYR A 106 -5.46 4.92 21.63
CA TYR A 106 -6.26 4.09 22.52
C TYR A 106 -7.75 4.08 22.13
N THR A 107 -8.26 5.23 21.67
CA THR A 107 -9.61 5.32 21.10
C THR A 107 -9.77 4.52 19.81
N ASP A 108 -8.72 4.16 19.06
CA ASP A 108 -8.83 3.33 17.84
C ASP A 108 -9.07 1.85 18.18
N ASP A 109 -8.67 1.40 19.38
CA ASP A 109 -8.91 0.02 19.84
C ASP A 109 -10.38 -0.19 20.25
N GLU A 110 -11.03 0.83 20.84
CA GLU A 110 -12.46 0.81 21.14
C GLU A 110 -13.36 1.33 19.99
N THR A 111 -12.87 2.23 19.12
CA THR A 111 -13.65 2.83 18.01
C THR A 111 -13.43 2.19 16.64
N ASN A 112 -12.73 1.04 16.57
CA ASN A 112 -12.78 0.14 15.42
C ASN A 112 -14.21 -0.42 15.14
N HIS A 113 -15.24 0.07 15.85
CA HIS A 113 -16.66 -0.16 15.57
C HIS A 113 -17.45 1.09 15.15
N ALA A 114 -16.84 2.26 14.96
CA ALA A 114 -17.51 3.37 14.29
C ALA A 114 -17.53 3.12 12.78
N PRO A 115 -18.70 2.84 12.16
CA PRO A 115 -18.75 2.53 10.74
C PRO A 115 -18.30 3.75 9.94
N ARG A 116 -17.35 3.55 9.02
CA ARG A 116 -17.10 4.50 7.94
C ARG A 116 -18.43 4.76 7.24
N THR A 117 -19.01 5.94 7.40
CA THR A 117 -20.14 6.41 6.59
C THR A 117 -19.62 6.58 5.17
N SER A 118 -19.78 5.54 4.37
CA SER A 118 -19.47 5.65 2.96
C SER A 118 -20.47 6.63 2.33
N THR A 119 -19.95 7.57 1.55
CA THR A 119 -20.72 8.53 0.76
C THR A 119 -21.46 7.87 -0.40
N ARG A 120 -21.21 6.57 -0.67
CA ARG A 120 -22.00 5.79 -1.64
C ARG A 120 -23.39 5.55 -1.08
N VAL A 121 -24.38 6.08 -1.79
CA VAL A 121 -25.77 5.60 -1.75
C VAL A 121 -25.70 4.07 -1.89
N ASN A 122 -26.15 3.32 -0.89
CA ASN A 122 -26.11 1.84 -0.79
C ASN A 122 -24.80 1.18 -0.32
N SER A 123 -23.97 1.86 0.46
CA SER A 123 -22.84 1.18 1.10
C SER A 123 -23.26 0.21 2.19
N ARG A 124 -23.01 -1.08 1.99
CA ARG A 124 -23.30 -2.12 2.98
C ARG A 124 -22.17 -2.20 4.01
N TYR A 125 -22.48 -1.99 5.29
CA TYR A 125 -21.53 -2.19 6.38
C TYR A 125 -21.02 -3.63 6.37
N ARG A 126 -19.69 -3.81 6.40
CA ARG A 126 -19.01 -5.13 6.30
C ARG A 126 -19.42 -5.97 5.07
N GLY A 127 -19.91 -5.35 4.01
CA GLY A 127 -20.17 -6.04 2.75
C GLY A 127 -18.88 -6.46 2.04
N ASN A 128 -18.95 -7.53 1.24
CA ASN A 128 -17.83 -7.97 0.41
C ASN A 128 -17.54 -6.94 -0.68
N ALA A 129 -16.33 -6.37 -0.67
CA ALA A 129 -15.88 -5.48 -1.73
C ALA A 129 -15.64 -6.29 -3.02
N ILE A 130 -16.19 -5.83 -4.14
CA ILE A 130 -15.99 -6.47 -5.45
C ILE A 130 -14.49 -6.61 -5.79
N GLY A 131 -13.66 -5.66 -5.35
CA GLY A 131 -12.20 -5.69 -5.48
C GLY A 131 -11.55 -6.97 -4.94
N ASN A 132 -12.14 -7.62 -3.94
CA ASN A 132 -11.63 -8.90 -3.44
C ASN A 132 -11.79 -10.00 -4.50
N ALA A 133 -12.96 -10.10 -5.14
CA ALA A 133 -13.21 -11.06 -6.22
C ALA A 133 -12.37 -10.74 -7.46
N GLN A 134 -12.24 -9.45 -7.81
CA GLN A 134 -11.39 -9.02 -8.91
C GLN A 134 -9.92 -9.40 -8.69
N ASN A 135 -9.38 -9.16 -7.49
CA ASN A 135 -8.03 -9.57 -7.12
C ASN A 135 -7.88 -11.10 -7.10
N LEU A 136 -8.90 -11.83 -6.67
CA LEU A 136 -8.88 -13.28 -6.68
C LEU A 136 -8.84 -13.84 -8.12
N LEU A 137 -9.56 -13.24 -9.07
CA LEU A 137 -9.45 -13.61 -10.48
C LEU A 137 -8.03 -13.38 -11.02
N VAL A 138 -7.45 -12.21 -10.75
CA VAL A 138 -6.06 -11.91 -11.17
C VAL A 138 -5.08 -12.94 -10.62
N ARG A 139 -5.18 -13.28 -9.33
CA ARG A 139 -4.34 -14.33 -8.73
C ARG A 139 -4.58 -15.69 -9.35
N ASN A 140 -5.84 -16.05 -9.60
CA ASN A 140 -6.16 -17.33 -10.23
C ASN A 140 -5.53 -17.43 -11.63
N ILE A 141 -5.60 -16.38 -12.45
CA ILE A 141 -4.96 -16.35 -13.78
C ILE A 141 -3.45 -16.53 -13.65
N LEU A 142 -2.78 -15.72 -12.81
CA LEU A 142 -1.33 -15.79 -12.60
C LEU A 142 -0.86 -17.06 -11.88
N SER A 143 -1.77 -17.78 -11.21
CA SER A 143 -1.47 -19.07 -10.58
C SER A 143 -1.63 -20.27 -11.51
N ASN A 144 -2.31 -20.10 -12.64
CA ASN A 144 -2.61 -21.17 -13.59
C ASN A 144 -2.11 -20.82 -15.00
N LEU A 145 -1.17 -19.89 -15.11
CA LEU A 145 -0.57 -19.53 -16.39
C LEU A 145 0.50 -20.57 -16.75
N GLY A 146 0.44 -21.08 -17.99
CA GLY A 146 1.34 -22.15 -18.45
C GLY A 146 0.87 -23.55 -18.07
N GLU A 147 1.76 -24.53 -18.24
CA GLU A 147 1.48 -25.97 -18.04
C GLU A 147 2.34 -26.59 -16.92
N GLU A 148 3.11 -25.77 -16.20
CA GLU A 148 4.00 -26.24 -15.13
C GLU A 148 3.19 -26.73 -13.91
N SER A 149 3.64 -27.83 -13.31
CA SER A 149 3.12 -28.33 -12.04
C SER A 149 4.15 -28.12 -10.93
N PHE A 150 3.69 -27.67 -9.76
CA PHE A 150 4.49 -27.60 -8.54
C PHE A 150 3.93 -28.57 -7.49
N ASN A 151 4.78 -29.45 -6.99
CA ASN A 151 4.41 -30.46 -6.00
C ASN A 151 5.26 -30.36 -4.71
N GLN A 152 5.03 -31.28 -3.77
CA GLN A 152 5.74 -31.28 -2.49
C GLN A 152 7.26 -31.49 -2.65
N GLU A 153 7.70 -32.33 -3.59
CA GLU A 153 9.12 -32.56 -3.85
C GLU A 153 9.80 -31.28 -4.36
N ASP A 154 9.14 -30.55 -5.26
CA ASP A 154 9.61 -29.25 -5.72
C ASP A 154 9.75 -28.25 -4.57
N TRP A 155 8.83 -28.29 -3.61
CA TRP A 155 8.93 -27.47 -2.40
C TRP A 155 10.11 -27.85 -1.50
N GLU A 156 10.34 -29.14 -1.28
CA GLU A 156 11.52 -29.60 -0.52
C GLU A 156 12.83 -29.22 -1.22
N ASN A 157 12.87 -29.33 -2.56
CA ASN A 157 14.00 -28.92 -3.38
C ASN A 157 14.22 -27.40 -3.30
N THR A 158 13.15 -26.62 -3.29
CA THR A 158 13.19 -25.16 -3.08
C THR A 158 13.79 -24.83 -1.71
N LYS A 159 13.29 -25.43 -0.63
CA LYS A 159 13.85 -25.22 0.72
C LYS A 159 15.30 -25.63 0.80
N THR A 160 15.68 -26.75 0.17
CA THR A 160 17.06 -27.25 0.15
C THR A 160 18.01 -26.26 -0.52
N TYR A 161 17.61 -25.64 -1.64
CA TYR A 161 18.38 -24.58 -2.30
C TYR A 161 18.66 -23.40 -1.35
N PHE A 162 17.66 -23.01 -0.55
CA PHE A 162 17.79 -21.96 0.46
C PHE A 162 18.32 -22.47 1.82
N GLU A 163 18.93 -23.65 1.87
CA GLU A 163 19.50 -24.25 3.10
C GLU A 163 18.49 -24.37 4.25
N ASN A 164 17.21 -24.59 3.95
CA ASN A 164 16.10 -24.58 4.92
C ASN A 164 16.05 -23.29 5.76
N LYS A 165 16.37 -22.16 5.14
CA LYS A 165 16.31 -20.82 5.75
C LYS A 165 15.39 -19.90 4.97
N CYS A 166 14.90 -18.87 5.66
CA CYS A 166 14.17 -17.78 5.04
C CYS A 166 15.05 -17.09 3.98
N ALA A 167 14.56 -17.01 2.74
CA ALA A 167 15.25 -16.37 1.62
C ALA A 167 15.54 -14.88 1.87
N TYR A 168 14.80 -14.24 2.78
CA TYR A 168 14.99 -12.84 3.10
C TYR A 168 15.97 -12.63 4.26
N CYS A 169 15.65 -13.14 5.46
CA CYS A 169 16.43 -12.86 6.68
C CYS A 169 17.38 -13.98 7.11
N GLY A 170 17.34 -15.14 6.47
CA GLY A 170 18.18 -16.29 6.81
C GLY A 170 17.74 -17.07 8.07
N SER A 171 16.58 -16.76 8.66
CA SER A 171 16.07 -17.47 9.84
C SER A 171 15.68 -18.92 9.52
N GLU A 172 15.90 -19.82 10.47
CA GLU A 172 15.50 -21.25 10.45
C GLU A 172 14.12 -21.50 11.09
N GLU A 173 13.33 -20.43 11.29
CA GLU A 173 11.94 -20.54 11.76
C GLU A 173 11.04 -21.28 10.77
N GLU A 174 9.80 -21.55 11.17
CA GLU A 174 8.78 -22.14 10.30
C GLU A 174 8.66 -21.38 8.96
N LEU A 175 8.97 -22.10 7.88
CA LEU A 175 8.98 -21.57 6.52
C LEU A 175 7.64 -21.77 5.85
N VAL A 176 7.12 -20.70 5.26
CA VAL A 176 5.95 -20.71 4.37
C VAL A 176 6.38 -20.43 2.94
N ILE A 177 5.60 -20.91 1.98
CA ILE A 177 5.73 -20.52 0.57
C ILE A 177 5.38 -19.04 0.47
N GLU A 178 6.26 -18.28 -0.16
CA GLU A 178 6.06 -16.86 -0.45
C GLU A 178 6.47 -16.55 -1.90
N HIS A 179 5.86 -15.54 -2.50
CA HIS A 179 6.19 -15.10 -3.85
C HIS A 179 7.20 -13.95 -3.81
N ALA A 180 8.37 -14.14 -4.40
CA ALA A 180 9.40 -13.09 -4.50
C ALA A 180 8.85 -11.87 -5.25
N VAL A 181 8.27 -12.10 -6.44
CA VAL A 181 7.47 -11.13 -7.19
C VAL A 181 5.98 -11.31 -6.85
N PRO A 182 5.29 -10.29 -6.33
CA PRO A 182 3.89 -10.39 -5.91
C PRO A 182 2.91 -10.79 -7.03
N ILE A 183 1.97 -11.67 -6.70
CA ILE A 183 0.89 -12.08 -7.60
C ILE A 183 -0.24 -11.04 -7.61
N ASN A 184 -0.04 -9.99 -8.42
CA ASN A 184 -1.02 -8.92 -8.61
C ASN A 184 -0.91 -8.31 -10.02
N LYS A 185 -1.84 -7.42 -10.37
CA LYS A 185 -1.93 -6.80 -11.71
C LYS A 185 -0.88 -5.73 -12.02
N VAL A 186 0.00 -5.42 -11.08
CA VAL A 186 1.06 -4.40 -11.21
C VAL A 186 2.42 -5.09 -11.34
N SER A 187 2.76 -5.98 -10.41
CA SER A 187 4.04 -6.69 -10.37
C SER A 187 4.06 -7.94 -11.27
N LEU A 188 2.88 -8.44 -11.67
CA LEU A 188 2.72 -9.57 -12.59
C LEU A 188 3.45 -10.86 -12.20
N GLY A 189 3.69 -11.10 -10.91
CA GLY A 189 4.33 -12.34 -10.45
C GLY A 189 3.44 -13.56 -10.61
N GLU A 190 4.03 -14.69 -10.94
CA GLU A 190 3.32 -15.96 -11.19
C GLU A 190 3.45 -16.93 -10.01
N HIS A 191 2.50 -17.84 -9.82
CA HIS A 191 2.68 -18.97 -8.89
C HIS A 191 3.50 -20.08 -9.57
N ARG A 192 4.81 -19.86 -9.69
CA ARG A 192 5.70 -20.68 -10.50
C ARG A 192 7.01 -20.97 -9.78
N LEU A 193 7.68 -22.08 -10.10
CA LEU A 193 9.06 -22.29 -9.64
C LEU A 193 9.94 -21.12 -10.06
N GLY A 194 10.95 -20.82 -9.24
CA GLY A 194 11.74 -19.59 -9.36
C GLY A 194 11.09 -18.38 -8.67
N ASN A 195 9.77 -18.21 -8.75
CA ASN A 195 9.10 -17.15 -8.00
C ASN A 195 8.74 -17.53 -6.56
N MET A 196 8.57 -18.82 -6.29
CA MET A 196 8.28 -19.33 -4.95
C MET A 196 9.55 -19.51 -4.12
N VAL A 197 9.63 -18.83 -2.99
CA VAL A 197 10.77 -18.84 -2.08
C VAL A 197 10.32 -19.14 -0.64
N PRO A 198 11.18 -19.72 0.20
CA PRO A 198 10.90 -19.88 1.61
C PRO A 198 10.99 -18.57 2.36
N SER A 199 9.97 -18.29 3.18
CA SER A 199 9.95 -17.13 4.05
C SER A 199 9.49 -17.51 5.45
N CYS A 200 10.07 -16.89 6.49
CA CYS A 200 9.43 -16.90 7.79
C CYS A 200 8.15 -16.05 7.77
N LYS A 201 7.23 -16.29 8.71
CA LYS A 201 5.95 -15.56 8.82
C LYS A 201 6.14 -14.05 9.01
N SER A 202 7.19 -13.65 9.73
CA SER A 202 7.53 -12.24 9.99
C SER A 202 7.93 -11.51 8.70
N CYS A 203 8.81 -12.11 7.88
CA CYS A 203 9.22 -11.50 6.62
C CYS A 203 8.08 -11.47 5.60
N ASN A 204 7.31 -12.55 5.46
CA ASN A 204 6.15 -12.60 4.58
C ASN A 204 5.19 -11.44 4.91
N SER A 205 4.80 -11.33 6.19
CA SER A 205 3.89 -10.27 6.65
C SER A 205 4.43 -8.86 6.40
N LYS A 206 5.76 -8.64 6.53
CA LYS A 206 6.40 -7.34 6.30
C LYS A 206 6.58 -6.99 4.83
N LYS A 207 6.81 -8.00 3.98
CA LYS A 207 6.96 -7.85 2.53
C LYS A 207 5.63 -7.44 1.90
N ALA A 208 4.56 -8.13 2.26
CA ALA A 208 3.21 -7.88 1.75
C ALA A 208 3.18 -7.82 0.22
N ASP A 209 2.84 -6.67 -0.37
CA ASP A 209 2.74 -6.46 -1.82
C ASP A 209 4.00 -5.88 -2.46
N LYS A 210 5.11 -5.82 -1.72
CA LYS A 210 6.40 -5.35 -2.26
C LYS A 210 7.08 -6.44 -3.07
N ASP A 211 7.74 -6.02 -4.13
CA ASP A 211 8.74 -6.83 -4.82
C ASP A 211 9.90 -7.19 -3.88
N PHE A 212 10.53 -8.35 -4.07
CA PHE A 212 11.64 -8.81 -3.23
C PHE A 212 12.83 -7.84 -3.26
N THR A 213 13.13 -7.22 -4.41
CA THR A 213 14.22 -6.24 -4.53
C THR A 213 13.95 -5.00 -3.69
N ALA A 214 12.72 -4.50 -3.71
CA ALA A 214 12.28 -3.37 -2.89
C ALA A 214 12.20 -3.73 -1.40
N PHE A 215 11.91 -4.99 -1.07
CA PHE A 215 11.88 -5.45 0.31
C PHE A 215 13.29 -5.62 0.90
N LEU A 216 14.24 -6.05 0.08
CA LEU A 216 15.64 -6.29 0.44
C LEU A 216 16.56 -5.11 0.08
N GLU A 217 16.03 -3.89 -0.06
CA GLU A 217 16.83 -2.72 -0.43
C GLU A 217 18.10 -2.61 0.44
N GLY A 218 19.27 -2.61 -0.21
CA GLY A 218 20.59 -2.59 0.45
C GLY A 218 21.15 -3.95 0.87
N ASN A 219 20.44 -5.06 0.65
CA ASN A 219 20.91 -6.43 0.89
C ASN A 219 21.16 -7.17 -0.43
N GLU A 220 22.24 -6.78 -1.12
CA GLU A 220 22.61 -7.31 -2.44
C GLU A 220 22.87 -8.83 -2.42
N HIS A 221 23.33 -9.38 -1.31
CA HIS A 221 23.58 -10.81 -1.18
C HIS A 221 22.29 -11.62 -1.32
N GLN A 222 21.25 -11.25 -0.58
CA GLN A 222 19.98 -11.97 -0.61
C GLN A 222 19.20 -11.73 -1.91
N ILE A 223 19.31 -10.53 -2.48
CA ILE A 223 18.76 -10.23 -3.81
C ILE A 223 19.39 -11.18 -4.84
N ARG A 224 20.73 -11.23 -4.90
CA ARG A 224 21.46 -12.07 -5.86
C ARG A 224 21.12 -13.54 -5.69
N ARG A 225 21.01 -14.04 -4.46
CA ARG A 225 20.63 -15.43 -4.19
C ARG A 225 19.23 -15.77 -4.71
N ILE A 226 18.28 -14.84 -4.62
CA ILE A 226 16.93 -15.03 -5.19
C ILE A 226 16.98 -14.97 -6.73
N GLU A 227 17.75 -14.06 -7.31
CA GLU A 227 17.94 -13.98 -8.77
C GLU A 227 18.59 -15.24 -9.33
N GLU A 228 19.64 -15.75 -8.70
CA GLU A 228 20.29 -17.02 -9.06
C GLU A 228 19.33 -18.21 -8.94
N TYR A 229 18.41 -18.18 -7.97
CA TYR A 229 17.37 -19.19 -7.86
C TYR A 229 16.37 -19.11 -9.03
N MET A 230 15.91 -17.91 -9.37
CA MET A 230 15.02 -17.66 -10.51
C MET A 230 15.66 -18.19 -11.80
N ASP A 231 16.93 -17.86 -12.04
CA ASP A 231 17.71 -18.33 -13.19
C ASP A 231 17.82 -19.86 -13.21
N SER A 232 18.09 -20.49 -12.06
CA SER A 232 18.19 -21.96 -11.95
C SER A 232 16.89 -22.71 -12.25
N ARG A 233 15.76 -22.01 -12.28
CA ARG A 233 14.42 -22.53 -12.56
C ARG A 233 13.86 -22.04 -13.90
N ASP A 234 14.69 -21.41 -14.73
CA ASP A 234 14.29 -20.81 -16.01
C ASP A 234 13.09 -19.84 -15.85
N TYR A 235 13.05 -19.13 -14.71
CA TYR A 235 11.99 -18.19 -14.40
C TYR A 235 12.44 -16.76 -14.65
N VAL A 236 11.79 -16.11 -15.60
CA VAL A 236 11.93 -14.67 -15.86
C VAL A 236 10.60 -14.01 -15.52
N PRO A 237 10.55 -13.09 -14.53
CA PRO A 237 9.32 -12.39 -14.20
C PRO A 237 8.73 -11.69 -15.43
N LEU A 238 7.40 -11.70 -15.55
CA LEU A 238 6.69 -10.98 -16.62
C LEU A 238 6.97 -9.46 -16.62
N GLY A 239 7.38 -8.91 -15.47
CA GLY A 239 7.88 -7.53 -15.35
C GLY A 239 6.86 -6.49 -15.81
N ASP A 240 7.28 -5.55 -16.65
CA ASP A 240 6.45 -4.48 -17.21
C ASP A 240 5.74 -4.89 -18.52
N ASN A 241 5.41 -6.17 -18.71
CA ASN A 241 4.74 -6.64 -19.93
C ASN A 241 3.36 -5.97 -20.10
N GLU A 242 3.31 -4.97 -20.97
CA GLU A 242 2.14 -4.13 -21.18
C GLU A 242 0.92 -4.93 -21.68
N GLN A 243 1.15 -5.98 -22.48
CA GLN A 243 0.08 -6.82 -23.00
C GLN A 243 -0.56 -7.65 -21.89
N VAL A 244 0.25 -8.28 -21.04
CA VAL A 244 -0.25 -9.03 -19.87
C VAL A 244 -0.98 -8.08 -18.92
N ALA A 245 -0.40 -6.92 -18.61
CA ALA A 245 -1.04 -5.93 -17.74
C ALA A 245 -2.42 -5.49 -18.27
N LYS A 246 -2.54 -5.26 -19.59
CA LYS A 246 -3.82 -4.93 -20.25
C LYS A 246 -4.82 -6.07 -20.14
N ILE A 247 -4.41 -7.31 -20.39
CA ILE A 247 -5.29 -8.49 -20.29
C ILE A 247 -5.81 -8.67 -18.86
N LEU A 248 -4.93 -8.55 -17.85
CA LEU A 248 -5.33 -8.65 -16.45
C LEU A 248 -6.24 -7.50 -16.02
N GLU A 249 -6.02 -6.28 -16.53
CA GLU A 249 -6.92 -5.15 -16.26
C GLU A 249 -8.29 -5.38 -16.91
N MET A 250 -8.36 -5.94 -18.13
CA MET A 250 -9.63 -6.32 -18.76
C MET A 250 -10.37 -7.36 -17.91
N ALA A 251 -9.72 -8.46 -17.52
CA ALA A 251 -10.30 -9.48 -16.66
C ALA A 251 -10.76 -8.90 -15.30
N TYR A 252 -9.95 -8.01 -14.72
CA TYR A 252 -10.28 -7.28 -13.49
C TYR A 252 -11.59 -6.47 -13.64
N GLN A 253 -11.75 -5.73 -14.75
CA GLN A 253 -12.95 -4.94 -15.00
C GLN A 253 -14.18 -5.80 -15.32
N GLU A 254 -14.02 -6.91 -16.05
CA GLU A 254 -15.13 -7.80 -16.42
C GLU A 254 -15.85 -8.37 -15.19
N VAL A 255 -15.11 -8.74 -14.14
CA VAL A 255 -15.72 -9.22 -12.88
C VAL A 255 -16.63 -8.16 -12.25
N ALA A 256 -16.23 -6.89 -12.29
CA ALA A 256 -17.08 -5.81 -11.79
C ALA A 256 -18.32 -5.59 -12.66
N VAL A 257 -18.17 -5.67 -13.98
CA VAL A 257 -19.28 -5.55 -14.94
C VAL A 257 -20.30 -6.67 -14.72
N VAL A 258 -19.85 -7.92 -14.61
CA VAL A 258 -20.72 -9.08 -14.37
C VAL A 258 -21.45 -8.95 -13.05
N SER A 259 -20.74 -8.59 -11.97
CA SER A 259 -21.37 -8.38 -10.66
C SER A 259 -22.43 -7.29 -10.70
N LYS A 260 -22.11 -6.13 -11.31
CA LYS A 260 -23.05 -5.02 -11.45
C LYS A 260 -24.28 -5.41 -12.26
N ARG A 261 -24.11 -6.09 -13.40
CA ARG A 261 -25.20 -6.55 -14.27
C ARG A 261 -26.20 -7.41 -13.52
N TYR A 262 -25.74 -8.42 -12.77
CA TYR A 262 -26.65 -9.29 -12.03
C TYR A 262 -27.29 -8.62 -10.81
N ILE A 263 -26.60 -7.66 -10.18
CA ILE A 263 -27.20 -6.81 -9.15
C ILE A 263 -28.35 -5.99 -9.75
N GLU A 264 -28.16 -5.37 -10.92
CA GLU A 264 -29.19 -4.58 -11.61
C GLU A 264 -30.40 -5.45 -11.98
N ILE A 265 -30.18 -6.61 -12.60
CA ILE A 265 -31.25 -7.59 -12.92
C ILE A 265 -32.05 -7.96 -11.65
N LEU A 266 -31.36 -8.25 -10.55
CA LEU A 266 -32.04 -8.63 -9.29
C LEU A 266 -32.80 -7.45 -8.66
N ASN A 267 -32.27 -6.23 -8.75
CA ASN A 267 -32.97 -5.04 -8.25
C ASN A 267 -34.23 -4.74 -9.08
N GLU A 268 -34.20 -4.95 -10.40
CA GLU A 268 -35.38 -4.79 -11.27
C GLU A 268 -36.47 -5.82 -10.96
N LEU A 269 -36.08 -7.07 -10.65
CA LEU A 269 -37.01 -8.12 -10.26
C LEU A 269 -37.60 -7.91 -8.85
N PHE A 270 -36.88 -7.21 -7.97
CA PHE A 270 -37.27 -6.98 -6.58
C PHE A 270 -37.12 -5.49 -6.16
N PRO A 271 -37.90 -4.55 -6.76
CA PRO A 271 -37.70 -3.11 -6.59
C PRO A 271 -38.01 -2.57 -5.19
N ASN A 272 -38.67 -3.37 -4.33
CA ASN A 272 -39.06 -3.00 -2.97
C ASN A 272 -38.25 -3.75 -1.88
N LYS A 273 -37.12 -4.37 -2.24
CA LYS A 273 -36.18 -5.00 -1.30
C LYS A 273 -34.88 -4.21 -1.15
#